data_AF-A0A226DW60-F1
#
_entry.id   AF-A0A226DW60-F1
#
_cell.length_a   1.000
_cell.length_b   1.000
_cell.length_c   1.000
_cell.angle_alpha   90.00
_cell.angle_beta   90.00
_cell.angle_gamma   90.00
#
_symmetry.space_group_name_H-M   'P 1'
#
loop_
_entity.id
_entity.type
_entity.pdbx_description
1 polymer ?
#
loop_
_entity_poly.entity_id
_entity_poly.type
_entity_poly.pdbx_seq_one_letter_code
_entity_poly.pdbx_strand_id
1 'polypeptide(L)'
;MQAPSDDDLVKEYEENRRKFENEESEKSKFEKQSKLITSSLKHNLLQIRKGLATPSSLYDYQIDAVLKTADFFARSKPVPSEAPDMALIVAPPGSGKSGMVTLLPYVLSSKKVLILTPSQIISDQLAADFGRGEGTQPFFVKSGMFKRAECKKLLEPLFLARSTRDVVDYMEEGNLVIVNAQKFAGKAASSVSRVTIRPTEFSEKPAVSEVLNDPKFLEQLGKDIAEILGKHEGQERREKSPQAMILVGDTYQAKDVANGLGECATYIIADKNRDKNLKDFTKGVKKIAVVCGMCREGYDNSNVTLVVFLRKCQSSVLFEQFCGRCIRMHRGLIGKNPDKTVATVLSYKHFEQSKMWAAREKRAEEDPVEEEENEDGE
;
A
#
# COMPACT_ATOMS: atom_id res chain seq x y z
N MET A 1 -20.36 -43.75 14.10
CA MET A 1 -20.29 -42.53 14.94
C MET A 1 -21.29 -41.54 14.38
N GLN A 2 -22.36 -41.27 15.11
CA GLN A 2 -23.33 -40.23 14.73
C GLN A 2 -22.71 -38.86 15.03
N ALA A 3 -22.88 -37.91 14.11
CA ALA A 3 -22.49 -36.53 14.32
C ALA A 3 -23.32 -35.93 15.47
N PRO A 4 -22.72 -35.07 16.32
CA PRO A 4 -23.44 -34.41 17.41
C PRO A 4 -24.59 -33.56 16.84
N SER A 5 -25.69 -33.50 17.61
CA SER A 5 -26.87 -32.71 17.21
C SER A 5 -26.60 -31.21 17.36
N ASP A 6 -27.32 -30.37 16.62
CA ASP A 6 -27.16 -28.91 16.70
C ASP A 6 -27.38 -28.38 18.15
N ASP A 7 -28.24 -29.04 18.94
CA ASP A 7 -28.45 -28.71 20.35
C ASP A 7 -27.24 -29.06 21.26
N ASP A 8 -26.47 -30.08 20.90
CA ASP A 8 -25.23 -30.44 21.62
C ASP A 8 -24.13 -29.42 21.34
N LEU A 9 -24.04 -28.92 20.10
CA LEU A 9 -23.09 -27.89 19.69
C LEU A 9 -23.39 -26.54 20.33
N VAL A 10 -24.67 -26.18 20.48
CA VAL A 10 -25.09 -24.95 21.15
C VAL A 10 -24.77 -25.00 22.65
N LYS A 11 -24.98 -26.15 23.31
CA LYS A 11 -24.63 -26.31 24.73
C LYS A 11 -23.12 -26.30 24.97
N GLU A 12 -22.34 -26.95 24.11
CA GLU A 12 -20.88 -26.91 24.18
C GLU A 12 -20.35 -25.48 23.98
N TYR A 13 -20.98 -24.70 23.09
CA TYR A 13 -20.66 -23.28 22.89
C TYR A 13 -20.99 -22.43 24.13
N GLU A 14 -22.16 -22.61 24.76
CA GLU A 14 -22.53 -21.86 25.97
C GLU A 14 -21.70 -22.23 27.21
N GLU A 15 -21.31 -23.51 27.36
CA GLU A 15 -20.42 -23.95 28.44
C GLU A 15 -19.00 -23.43 28.26
N ASN A 16 -18.50 -23.40 27.02
CA ASN A 16 -17.20 -22.80 26.71
C ASN A 16 -17.22 -21.29 26.93
N ARG A 17 -18.29 -20.59 26.52
CA ARG A 17 -18.48 -19.16 26.78
C ARG A 17 -18.40 -18.81 28.27
N ARG A 18 -19.05 -19.60 29.15
CA ARG A 18 -18.98 -19.40 30.61
C ARG A 18 -17.60 -19.66 31.22
N LYS A 19 -16.77 -20.50 30.59
CA LYS A 19 -15.38 -20.71 31.00
C LYS A 19 -14.48 -19.54 30.63
N PHE A 20 -14.70 -18.89 29.49
CA PHE A 20 -13.90 -17.74 29.05
C PHE A 20 -14.36 -16.39 29.63
N GLU A 21 -15.61 -16.27 30.07
CA GLU A 21 -16.13 -15.05 30.73
C GLU A 21 -15.53 -14.77 32.13
N ASN A 22 -14.82 -15.73 32.77
CA ASN A 22 -14.38 -15.62 34.17
C ASN A 22 -12.86 -15.65 34.43
N GLU A 23 -12.01 -15.68 33.39
CA GLU A 23 -10.57 -15.47 33.59
C GLU A 23 -10.23 -14.01 33.27
N GLU A 24 -10.01 -13.19 34.31
CA GLU A 24 -9.43 -11.86 34.13
C GLU A 24 -8.08 -11.99 33.40
N SER A 25 -8.07 -11.75 32.09
CA SER A 25 -6.84 -11.79 31.31
C SER A 25 -5.86 -10.77 31.85
N GLU A 26 -4.65 -11.19 32.22
CA GLU A 26 -3.65 -10.31 32.80
C GLU A 26 -3.29 -9.20 31.80
N LYS A 27 -3.69 -7.95 32.09
CA LYS A 27 -3.49 -6.81 31.17
C LYS A 27 -2.05 -6.71 30.68
N SER A 28 -1.87 -6.55 29.37
CA SER A 28 -0.55 -6.44 28.76
C SER A 28 0.22 -5.22 29.28
N LYS A 29 1.53 -5.18 29.04
CA LYS A 29 2.37 -4.03 29.44
C LYS A 29 1.95 -2.73 28.74
N PHE A 30 1.56 -2.79 27.46
CA PHE A 30 1.06 -1.61 26.77
C PHE A 30 -0.36 -1.25 27.22
N GLU A 31 -1.26 -2.19 27.53
CA GLU A 31 -2.56 -1.83 28.13
C GLU A 31 -2.39 -1.04 29.44
N LYS A 32 -1.43 -1.45 30.28
CA LYS A 32 -1.07 -0.75 31.54
C LYS A 32 -0.47 0.65 31.31
N GLN A 33 0.17 0.90 30.17
CA GLN A 33 0.89 2.16 29.86
C GLN A 33 0.30 2.96 28.68
N SER A 34 -0.81 2.50 28.12
CA SER A 34 -1.39 2.94 26.85
C SER A 34 -1.63 4.44 26.79
N LYS A 35 -2.18 5.04 27.86
CA LYS A 35 -2.40 6.49 27.97
C LYS A 35 -1.10 7.30 27.87
N LEU A 36 -0.06 6.87 28.56
CA LEU A 36 1.25 7.54 28.56
C LEU A 36 1.90 7.44 27.18
N ILE A 37 1.89 6.25 26.60
CA ILE A 37 2.44 5.96 25.26
C ILE A 37 1.69 6.78 24.21
N THR A 38 0.36 6.79 24.25
CA THR A 38 -0.50 7.55 23.33
C THR A 38 -0.20 9.04 23.40
N SER A 39 -0.14 9.60 24.62
CA SER A 39 0.11 11.03 24.83
C SER A 39 1.50 11.44 24.36
N SER A 40 2.52 10.63 24.68
CA SER A 40 3.89 10.83 24.22
C SER A 40 4.00 10.73 22.69
N LEU A 41 3.33 9.76 22.07
CA LEU A 41 3.32 9.57 20.63
C LEU A 41 2.64 10.76 19.90
N LYS A 42 1.46 11.19 20.36
CA LYS A 42 0.78 12.38 19.82
C LYS A 42 1.64 13.62 19.93
N HIS A 43 2.29 13.82 21.10
CA HIS A 43 3.20 14.93 21.31
C HIS A 43 4.38 14.88 20.32
N ASN A 44 5.04 13.73 20.19
CA ASN A 44 6.17 13.57 19.26
C ASN A 44 5.76 13.82 17.81
N LEU A 45 4.60 13.32 17.38
CA LEU A 45 4.05 13.57 16.05
C LEU A 45 3.86 15.08 15.79
N LEU A 46 3.29 15.80 16.76
CA LEU A 46 3.15 17.27 16.68
C LEU A 46 4.48 18.00 16.61
N GLN A 47 5.49 17.56 17.38
CA GLN A 47 6.82 18.17 17.33
C GLN A 47 7.52 17.91 15.98
N ILE A 48 7.39 16.70 15.42
CA ILE A 48 7.89 16.39 14.07
C ILE A 48 7.22 17.29 13.04
N ARG A 49 5.89 17.42 13.09
CA ARG A 49 5.11 18.27 12.17
C ARG A 49 5.52 19.75 12.21
N LYS A 50 5.94 20.23 13.37
CA LYS A 50 6.46 21.61 13.57
C LYS A 50 7.94 21.77 13.23
N GLY A 51 8.64 20.70 12.83
CA GLY A 51 10.08 20.72 12.58
C GLY A 51 10.95 20.85 13.85
N LEU A 52 10.39 20.54 15.02
CA LEU A 52 11.02 20.75 16.34
C LEU A 52 11.63 19.46 16.95
N ALA A 53 11.43 18.30 16.31
CA ALA A 53 11.96 17.01 16.76
C ALA A 53 12.90 16.38 15.72
N THR A 54 13.55 15.28 16.09
CA THR A 54 14.42 14.50 15.19
C THR A 54 13.70 14.18 13.87
N PRO A 55 14.38 14.32 12.71
CA PRO A 55 13.79 14.03 11.41
C PRO A 55 13.26 12.60 11.39
N SER A 56 11.97 12.46 11.11
CA SER A 56 11.34 11.17 10.86
C SER A 56 11.16 10.96 9.36
N SER A 57 10.93 9.72 8.93
CA SER A 57 10.54 9.46 7.54
C SER A 57 9.06 9.73 7.25
N LEU A 58 8.30 10.19 8.23
CA LEU A 58 6.89 10.51 8.06
C LEU A 58 6.73 11.83 7.33
N TYR A 59 5.79 11.83 6.39
CA TYR A 59 5.33 13.05 5.75
C TYR A 59 4.28 13.76 6.61
N ASP A 60 4.24 15.08 6.52
CA ASP A 60 3.29 15.94 7.24
C ASP A 60 1.84 15.47 7.07
N TYR A 61 1.42 15.13 5.85
CA TYR A 61 0.07 14.64 5.61
C TYR A 61 -0.25 13.32 6.35
N GLN A 62 0.75 12.46 6.59
CA GLN A 62 0.54 11.22 7.34
C GLN A 62 0.30 11.54 8.82
N ILE A 63 1.06 12.50 9.34
CA ILE A 63 0.91 12.99 10.70
C ILE A 63 -0.46 13.64 10.86
N ASP A 64 -0.80 14.57 9.96
CA ASP A 64 -2.07 15.30 9.99
C ASP A 64 -3.26 14.36 9.86
N ALA A 65 -3.21 13.36 8.97
CA ALA A 65 -4.28 12.37 8.82
C ALA A 65 -4.48 11.53 10.10
N VAL A 66 -3.39 11.06 10.70
CA VAL A 66 -3.43 10.26 11.94
C VAL A 66 -3.95 11.10 13.12
N LEU A 67 -3.49 12.35 13.27
CA LEU A 67 -3.94 13.24 14.34
C LEU A 67 -5.41 13.66 14.15
N LYS A 68 -5.83 14.04 12.94
CA LYS A 68 -7.24 14.35 12.64
C LYS A 68 -8.16 13.16 12.91
N THR A 69 -7.72 11.94 12.60
CA THR A 69 -8.46 10.71 12.93
C THR A 69 -8.59 10.55 14.45
N ALA A 70 -7.53 10.85 15.20
CA ALA A 70 -7.56 10.80 16.65
C ALA A 70 -8.52 11.84 17.26
N ASP A 71 -8.55 13.05 16.70
CA ASP A 71 -9.44 14.12 17.16
C ASP A 71 -10.90 13.85 16.81
N PHE A 72 -11.17 13.16 15.70
CA PHE A 72 -12.50 12.69 15.32
C PHE A 72 -13.01 11.70 16.38
N PHE A 73 -12.27 10.61 16.63
CA PHE A 73 -12.69 9.60 17.61
C PHE A 73 -12.65 10.07 19.07
N ALA A 74 -11.89 11.13 19.39
CA ALA A 74 -11.92 11.75 20.72
C ALA A 74 -13.19 12.58 20.97
N ARG A 75 -13.80 13.12 19.91
CA ARG A 75 -15.06 13.88 19.97
C ARG A 75 -16.29 12.97 19.93
N SER A 76 -16.14 11.83 19.27
CA SER A 76 -17.08 10.72 19.28
C SER A 76 -17.39 10.21 20.68
N LYS A 77 -18.67 10.09 21.01
CA LYS A 77 -19.13 9.39 22.21
C LYS A 77 -19.81 8.10 21.77
N PRO A 78 -19.18 6.94 21.90
CA PRO A 78 -19.78 5.68 21.46
C PRO A 78 -21.06 5.42 22.24
N VAL A 79 -22.18 5.30 21.52
CA VAL A 79 -23.48 4.89 22.05
C VAL A 79 -23.67 3.41 21.70
N PRO A 80 -23.84 2.50 22.69
CA PRO A 80 -23.88 1.04 22.43
C PRO A 80 -24.98 0.58 21.46
N SER A 81 -26.06 1.36 21.30
CA SER A 81 -27.18 1.05 20.42
C SER A 81 -27.04 1.61 19.00
N GLU A 82 -25.97 2.35 18.70
CA GLU A 82 -25.75 3.00 17.41
C GLU A 82 -24.61 2.33 16.63
N ALA A 83 -24.61 2.54 15.31
CA ALA A 83 -23.52 2.10 14.47
C ALA A 83 -22.20 2.75 14.93
N PRO A 84 -21.08 2.02 14.88
CA PRO A 84 -19.79 2.57 15.29
C PRO A 84 -19.40 3.74 14.39
N ASP A 85 -18.74 4.74 14.98
CA ASP A 85 -18.18 5.85 14.22
C ASP A 85 -17.15 5.37 13.20
N MET A 86 -17.16 5.99 12.01
CA MET A 86 -16.29 5.62 10.91
C MET A 86 -15.52 6.84 10.41
N ALA A 87 -14.20 6.68 10.28
CA ALA A 87 -13.30 7.63 9.64
C ALA A 87 -12.76 7.05 8.34
N LEU A 88 -12.79 7.84 7.26
CA LEU A 88 -12.22 7.47 5.97
C LEU A 88 -10.98 8.31 5.68
N ILE A 89 -9.81 7.66 5.62
CA ILE A 89 -8.55 8.28 5.17
C ILE A 89 -8.34 7.92 3.71
N VAL A 90 -8.35 8.92 2.82
CA VAL A 90 -8.02 8.74 1.41
C VAL A 90 -6.60 9.22 1.16
N ALA A 91 -5.77 8.34 0.60
CA ALA A 91 -4.42 8.69 0.23
C ALA A 91 -3.98 7.93 -1.03
N PRO A 92 -3.26 8.58 -1.97
CA PRO A 92 -2.89 7.98 -3.25
C PRO A 92 -1.98 6.74 -3.07
N PRO A 93 -1.95 5.78 -4.00
CA PRO A 93 -1.03 4.65 -3.95
C PRO A 93 0.43 5.12 -3.77
N GLY A 94 1.19 4.49 -2.87
CA GLY A 94 2.58 4.87 -2.59
C GLY A 94 2.78 5.93 -1.50
N SER A 95 1.71 6.58 -1.01
CA SER A 95 1.77 7.59 0.07
C SER A 95 2.12 7.06 1.48
N GLY A 96 2.66 5.85 1.59
CA GLY A 96 3.02 5.28 2.89
C GLY A 96 1.83 4.94 3.82
N LYS A 97 0.66 4.59 3.25
CA LYS A 97 -0.54 4.18 4.02
C LYS A 97 -0.27 3.16 5.12
N SER A 98 0.61 2.20 4.88
CA SER A 98 0.98 1.20 5.87
C SER A 98 1.50 1.83 7.17
N GLY A 99 2.26 2.92 7.08
CA GLY A 99 2.74 3.65 8.25
C GLY A 99 1.60 4.27 9.07
N MET A 100 0.60 4.86 8.40
CA MET A 100 -0.59 5.37 9.07
C MET A 100 -1.37 4.24 9.75
N VAL A 101 -1.57 3.11 9.06
CA VAL A 101 -2.20 1.90 9.63
C VAL A 101 -1.44 1.40 10.85
N THR A 102 -0.11 1.46 10.86
CA THR A 102 0.71 1.08 12.03
C THR A 102 0.61 2.08 13.17
N LEU A 103 0.44 3.38 12.90
CA LEU A 103 0.33 4.43 13.92
C LEU A 103 -1.04 4.46 14.61
N LEU A 104 -2.13 4.24 13.86
CA LEU A 104 -3.50 4.41 14.33
C LEU A 104 -3.82 3.65 15.64
N PRO A 105 -3.48 2.35 15.81
CA PRO A 105 -3.73 1.62 17.05
C PRO A 105 -3.19 2.33 18.29
N TYR A 106 -1.97 2.88 18.18
CA TYR A 106 -1.27 3.51 19.29
C TYR A 106 -1.76 4.94 19.54
N VAL A 107 -2.08 5.69 18.50
CA VAL A 107 -2.59 7.07 18.62
C VAL A 107 -4.04 7.08 19.14
N LEU A 108 -4.82 6.05 18.83
CA LEU A 108 -6.19 5.90 19.30
C LEU A 108 -6.27 5.19 20.67
N SER A 109 -5.14 4.76 21.24
CA SER A 109 -5.10 3.97 22.48
C SER A 109 -5.98 2.70 22.40
N SER A 110 -6.08 2.10 21.22
CA SER A 110 -6.90 0.91 20.98
C SER A 110 -6.22 -0.34 21.55
N LYS A 111 -6.98 -1.19 22.22
CA LYS A 111 -6.44 -2.36 22.93
C LYS A 111 -6.40 -3.63 22.07
N LYS A 112 -7.43 -3.83 21.25
CA LYS A 112 -7.61 -5.00 20.41
C LYS A 112 -8.06 -4.56 19.02
N VAL A 113 -7.15 -4.65 18.07
CA VAL A 113 -7.31 -4.09 16.72
C VAL A 113 -7.35 -5.20 15.68
N LEU A 114 -8.38 -5.17 14.83
CA LEU A 114 -8.47 -6.02 13.65
C LEU A 114 -8.09 -5.20 12.41
N ILE A 115 -7.07 -5.67 11.67
CA ILE A 115 -6.64 -5.03 10.41
C ILE A 115 -6.99 -5.95 9.24
N LEU A 116 -8.00 -5.57 8.45
CA LEU A 116 -8.42 -6.30 7.27
C LEU A 116 -7.67 -5.80 6.05
N THR A 117 -6.93 -6.71 5.42
CA THR A 117 -6.08 -6.43 4.25
C THR A 117 -6.55 -7.27 3.07
N PRO A 118 -6.44 -6.74 1.83
CA PRO A 118 -7.01 -7.42 0.66
C PRO A 118 -6.13 -8.55 0.13
N SER A 119 -4.89 -8.71 0.62
CA SER A 119 -4.01 -9.81 0.21
C SER A 119 -3.03 -10.21 1.31
N GLN A 120 -2.65 -11.50 1.33
CA GLN A 120 -1.66 -12.04 2.27
C GLN A 120 -0.29 -11.33 2.20
N ILE A 121 0.10 -10.79 1.03
CA ILE A 121 1.34 -9.98 0.93
C ILE A 121 1.24 -8.72 1.76
N ILE A 122 0.11 -7.99 1.68
CA ILE A 122 -0.07 -6.79 2.50
C ILE A 122 -0.10 -7.18 3.98
N SER A 123 -0.77 -8.28 4.32
CA SER A 123 -0.81 -8.77 5.69
C SER A 123 0.60 -9.07 6.21
N ASP A 124 1.45 -9.72 5.40
CA ASP A 124 2.84 -10.03 5.76
C ASP A 124 3.69 -8.76 5.90
N GLN A 125 3.51 -7.80 4.98
CA GLN A 125 4.25 -6.54 5.02
C GLN A 125 3.88 -5.69 6.25
N LEU A 126 2.58 -5.56 6.54
CA LEU A 126 2.12 -4.90 7.75
C LEU A 126 2.58 -5.65 9.00
N ALA A 127 2.57 -6.98 8.98
CA ALA A 127 3.06 -7.77 10.10
C ALA A 127 4.53 -7.48 10.41
N ALA A 128 5.37 -7.35 9.39
CA ALA A 128 6.76 -6.92 9.53
C ALA A 128 6.89 -5.48 10.06
N ASP A 129 6.01 -4.59 9.63
CA ASP A 129 5.95 -3.21 10.14
C ASP A 129 5.52 -3.15 11.62
N PHE A 130 4.70 -4.10 12.09
CA PHE A 130 4.42 -4.33 13.52
C PHE A 130 5.51 -5.13 14.25
N GLY A 131 6.61 -5.49 13.58
CA GLY A 131 7.78 -6.15 14.19
C GLY A 131 7.74 -7.68 14.21
N ARG A 132 6.86 -8.31 13.44
CA ARG A 132 6.85 -9.77 13.25
C ARG A 132 7.87 -10.20 12.19
N GLY A 133 8.66 -11.22 12.50
CA GLY A 133 9.61 -11.83 11.56
C GLY A 133 11.05 -11.44 11.82
N GLU A 134 11.95 -12.43 11.80
CA GLU A 134 13.37 -12.23 12.05
C GLU A 134 14.04 -11.36 10.97
N GLY A 135 14.95 -10.48 11.40
CA GLY A 135 15.73 -9.64 10.48
C GLY A 135 15.03 -8.40 9.91
N THR A 136 13.74 -8.17 10.20
CA THR A 136 13.03 -6.95 9.78
C THR A 136 12.96 -5.93 10.91
N GLN A 137 13.09 -4.64 10.57
CA GLN A 137 12.90 -3.56 11.53
C GLN A 137 11.42 -3.15 11.58
N PRO A 138 10.82 -2.98 12.78
CA PRO A 138 9.47 -2.42 12.90
C PRO A 138 9.39 -1.02 12.31
N PHE A 139 8.18 -0.60 11.92
CA PHE A 139 7.92 0.71 11.31
C PHE A 139 8.45 1.86 12.17
N PHE A 140 8.18 1.83 13.48
CA PHE A 140 8.66 2.83 14.43
C PHE A 140 10.18 3.04 14.45
N VAL A 141 10.95 1.98 14.16
CA VAL A 141 12.41 2.05 14.02
C VAL A 141 12.77 2.58 12.64
N LYS A 142 12.15 2.03 11.59
CA LYS A 142 12.36 2.46 10.19
C LYS A 142 12.04 3.94 9.99
N SER A 143 11.06 4.47 10.72
CA SER A 143 10.63 5.87 10.63
C SER A 143 11.44 6.82 11.49
N GLY A 144 12.37 6.31 12.30
CA GLY A 144 13.16 7.12 13.22
C GLY A 144 12.38 7.65 14.43
N MET A 145 11.14 7.19 14.64
CA MET A 145 10.31 7.65 15.76
C MET A 145 10.77 7.12 17.12
N PHE A 146 11.24 5.87 17.16
CA PHE A 146 11.70 5.23 18.38
C PHE A 146 12.98 4.44 18.13
N LYS A 147 13.84 4.38 19.15
CA LYS A 147 15.00 3.49 19.12
C LYS A 147 14.55 2.04 19.26
N ARG A 148 15.31 1.10 18.69
CA ARG A 148 15.01 -0.34 18.74
C ARG A 148 14.79 -0.88 20.17
N ALA A 149 15.52 -0.34 21.14
CA ALA A 149 15.38 -0.73 22.55
C ALA A 149 14.03 -0.30 23.16
N GLU A 150 13.45 0.80 22.69
CA GLU A 150 12.17 1.33 23.14
C GLU A 150 11.01 0.57 22.49
N CYS A 151 11.14 0.19 21.22
CA CYS A 151 10.09 -0.55 20.49
C CYS A 151 9.72 -1.89 21.14
N LYS A 152 10.66 -2.60 21.78
CA LYS A 152 10.35 -3.86 22.47
C LYS A 152 9.33 -3.72 23.60
N LYS A 153 9.19 -2.52 24.17
CA LYS A 153 8.23 -2.22 25.24
C LYS A 153 6.89 -1.70 24.70
N LEU A 154 6.89 -1.24 23.45
CA LEU A 154 5.75 -0.61 22.79
C LEU A 154 4.94 -1.60 21.95
N LEU A 155 5.62 -2.49 21.24
CA LEU A 155 4.97 -3.41 20.30
C LEU A 155 4.21 -4.50 21.05
N GLU A 156 2.90 -4.58 20.78
CA GLU A 156 2.04 -5.65 21.27
C GLU A 156 2.19 -6.93 20.44
N PRO A 157 1.83 -8.10 21.00
CA PRO A 157 1.76 -9.35 20.24
C PRO A 157 0.87 -9.20 19.00
N LEU A 158 1.42 -9.56 17.84
CA LEU A 158 0.69 -9.59 16.59
C LEU A 158 0.32 -11.01 16.21
N PHE A 159 -0.97 -11.26 16.06
CA PHE A 159 -1.48 -12.49 15.46
C PHE A 159 -1.75 -12.27 13.96
N LEU A 160 -1.15 -13.11 13.11
CA LEU A 160 -1.39 -13.05 11.67
C LEU A 160 -2.39 -14.13 11.26
N ALA A 161 -3.66 -13.76 11.24
CA ALA A 161 -4.74 -14.60 10.73
C ALA A 161 -4.56 -14.90 9.24
N ARG A 162 -4.77 -16.15 8.84
CA ARG A 162 -4.72 -16.64 7.45
C ARG A 162 -6.08 -17.11 6.94
N SER A 163 -7.04 -17.29 7.84
CA SER A 163 -8.41 -17.69 7.53
C SER A 163 -9.43 -16.88 8.33
N THR A 164 -10.69 -16.87 7.89
CA THR A 164 -11.81 -16.28 8.66
C THR A 164 -11.99 -16.98 10.00
N ARG A 165 -11.74 -18.29 10.06
CA ARG A 165 -11.80 -19.06 11.31
C ARG A 165 -10.77 -18.57 12.31
N ASP A 166 -9.53 -18.31 11.86
CA ASP A 166 -8.49 -17.73 12.73
C ASP A 166 -8.90 -16.36 13.29
N VAL A 167 -9.71 -15.59 12.57
CA VAL A 167 -10.23 -14.31 13.05
C VAL A 167 -11.29 -14.57 14.12
N VAL A 168 -12.26 -15.44 13.86
CA VAL A 168 -13.34 -15.76 14.83
C VAL A 168 -12.76 -16.34 16.12
N ASP A 169 -11.77 -17.23 16.02
CA ASP A 169 -11.14 -17.90 17.18
C ASP A 169 -10.36 -16.93 18.09
N TYR A 170 -9.89 -15.79 17.57
CA TYR A 170 -9.07 -14.83 18.32
C TYR A 170 -9.76 -13.48 18.58
N MET A 171 -10.80 -13.14 17.81
CA MET A 171 -11.38 -11.80 17.74
C MET A 171 -12.87 -11.84 18.08
N GLU A 172 -13.20 -11.96 19.38
CA GLU A 172 -14.58 -11.89 19.88
C GLU A 172 -15.08 -10.44 19.98
N GLU A 173 -14.29 -9.55 20.58
CA GLU A 173 -14.58 -8.11 20.67
C GLU A 173 -13.37 -7.27 20.23
N GLY A 174 -13.59 -6.31 19.34
CA GLY A 174 -12.58 -5.36 18.87
C GLY A 174 -13.00 -3.94 19.11
N ASN A 175 -12.07 -3.09 19.52
CA ASN A 175 -12.31 -1.66 19.74
C ASN A 175 -11.72 -0.78 18.62
N LEU A 176 -11.12 -1.38 17.60
CA LEU A 176 -10.80 -0.73 16.34
C LEU A 176 -10.76 -1.76 15.20
N VAL A 177 -11.44 -1.43 14.10
CA VAL A 177 -11.34 -2.19 12.84
C VAL A 177 -10.77 -1.26 11.77
N ILE A 178 -9.62 -1.62 11.20
CA ILE A 178 -9.01 -0.89 10.09
C ILE A 178 -9.19 -1.72 8.82
N VAL A 179 -9.85 -1.15 7.81
CA VAL A 179 -10.14 -1.84 6.54
C VAL A 179 -9.58 -1.05 5.38
N ASN A 180 -8.99 -1.75 4.41
CA ASN A 180 -8.67 -1.14 3.12
C ASN A 180 -9.96 -0.96 2.29
N ALA A 181 -10.50 0.25 2.23
CA ALA A 181 -11.80 0.57 1.65
C ALA A 181 -11.82 0.72 0.11
N GLN A 182 -10.98 -0.01 -0.64
CA GLN A 182 -10.88 0.14 -2.11
C GLN A 182 -12.18 -0.16 -2.88
N LYS A 183 -13.17 -0.82 -2.24
CA LYS A 183 -14.50 -1.09 -2.81
C LYS A 183 -15.60 -0.10 -2.38
N PHE A 184 -15.33 0.85 -1.49
CA PHE A 184 -16.34 1.74 -0.88
C PHE A 184 -16.15 3.22 -1.24
N ALA A 185 -15.29 3.55 -2.21
CA ALA A 185 -14.95 4.94 -2.52
C ALA A 185 -16.09 5.68 -3.26
N GLY A 186 -17.06 6.17 -2.49
CA GLY A 186 -17.95 7.28 -2.86
C GLY A 186 -17.62 8.51 -2.01
N LYS A 187 -17.29 9.63 -2.69
CA LYS A 187 -17.04 10.99 -2.18
C LYS A 187 -16.38 11.10 -0.80
N ALA A 188 -15.06 11.25 -0.77
CA ALA A 188 -14.30 11.55 0.45
C ALA A 188 -13.91 13.03 0.53
N ALA A 189 -13.90 13.58 1.74
CA ALA A 189 -13.70 15.00 2.06
C ALA A 189 -12.24 15.41 2.34
N SER A 190 -11.25 14.57 1.99
CA SER A 190 -9.84 14.97 2.06
C SER A 190 -9.03 14.28 0.96
N SER A 191 -8.53 15.09 0.03
CA SER A 191 -7.58 14.73 -1.02
C SER A 191 -6.26 15.43 -0.69
N VAL A 192 -5.13 14.71 -0.74
CA VAL A 192 -3.80 15.30 -0.51
C VAL A 192 -2.98 15.13 -1.77
N SER A 193 -2.49 16.23 -2.33
CA SER A 193 -1.77 16.27 -3.60
C SER A 193 -0.27 16.63 -3.44
N ARG A 194 0.54 16.05 -4.35
CA ARG A 194 1.86 16.51 -4.88
C ARG A 194 3.22 16.21 -4.20
N VAL A 195 3.37 15.82 -2.94
CA VAL A 195 4.75 15.74 -2.33
C VAL A 195 5.46 14.38 -2.48
N THR A 196 4.78 13.27 -2.81
CA THR A 196 5.36 11.90 -2.78
C THR A 196 5.39 11.18 -4.12
N ILE A 197 5.10 11.90 -5.19
CA ILE A 197 4.77 11.34 -6.51
C ILE A 197 5.80 11.83 -7.53
N ARG A 198 6.43 10.88 -8.22
CA ARG A 198 7.31 11.16 -9.35
C ARG A 198 6.51 11.80 -10.49
N PRO A 199 7.02 12.84 -11.18
CA PRO A 199 6.39 13.33 -12.40
C PRO A 199 6.27 12.20 -13.42
N THR A 200 5.20 12.22 -14.21
CA THR A 200 4.93 11.20 -15.23
C THR A 200 4.76 11.79 -16.60
N GLU A 201 5.35 11.14 -17.59
CA GLU A 201 5.11 11.40 -19.00
C GLU A 201 4.42 10.20 -19.67
N PHE A 202 3.71 10.49 -20.77
CA PHE A 202 3.09 9.48 -21.60
C PHE A 202 3.75 9.44 -22.97
N SER A 203 4.14 8.24 -23.39
CA SER A 203 4.73 7.97 -24.70
C SER A 203 3.84 6.99 -25.46
N GLU A 204 3.37 7.40 -26.63
CA GLU A 204 2.62 6.54 -27.54
C GLU A 204 3.40 6.34 -28.83
N LYS A 205 3.75 5.08 -29.14
CA LYS A 205 4.55 4.72 -30.32
C LYS A 205 3.70 3.97 -31.38
N PRO A 206 4.02 4.08 -32.67
CA PRO A 206 3.46 3.17 -33.67
C PRO A 206 4.05 1.76 -33.46
N ALA A 207 3.22 0.72 -33.59
CA ALA A 207 3.68 -0.66 -33.50
C ALA A 207 4.00 -1.20 -34.90
N VAL A 208 5.07 -1.99 -35.02
CA VAL A 208 5.38 -2.72 -36.27
C VAL A 208 4.41 -3.87 -36.55
N SER A 209 3.65 -4.29 -35.54
CA SER A 209 2.59 -5.29 -35.63
C SER A 209 1.58 -5.09 -34.50
N GLU A 210 0.31 -5.42 -34.74
CA GLU A 210 -0.74 -5.42 -33.72
C GLU A 210 -0.78 -6.75 -32.94
N VAL A 211 -0.03 -7.74 -33.40
CA VAL A 211 0.02 -9.07 -32.80
C VAL A 211 1.10 -9.11 -31.72
N LEU A 212 0.70 -9.33 -30.47
CA LEU A 212 1.59 -9.27 -29.30
C LEU A 212 2.73 -10.29 -29.31
N ASN A 213 2.53 -11.47 -29.91
CA ASN A 213 3.53 -12.52 -29.99
C ASN A 213 4.34 -12.48 -31.29
N ASP A 214 4.15 -11.45 -32.13
CA ASP A 214 4.97 -11.24 -33.31
C ASP A 214 6.42 -10.92 -32.89
N PRO A 215 7.41 -11.71 -33.35
CA PRO A 215 8.82 -11.47 -33.02
C PRO A 215 9.29 -10.04 -33.32
N LYS A 216 8.79 -9.42 -34.39
CA LYS A 216 9.17 -8.05 -34.75
C LYS A 216 8.64 -7.04 -33.73
N PHE A 217 7.42 -7.25 -33.26
CA PHE A 217 6.83 -6.41 -32.22
C PHE A 217 7.55 -6.59 -30.89
N LEU A 218 7.87 -7.83 -30.51
CA LEU A 218 8.61 -8.13 -29.29
C LEU A 218 10.02 -7.53 -29.31
N GLU A 219 10.69 -7.55 -30.47
CA GLU A 219 11.98 -6.89 -30.67
C GLU A 219 11.87 -5.36 -30.53
N GLN A 220 10.84 -4.76 -31.13
CA GLN A 220 10.56 -3.32 -30.98
C GLN A 220 10.29 -2.98 -29.50
N LEU A 221 9.43 -3.74 -28.84
CA LEU A 221 9.07 -3.56 -27.44
C LEU A 221 10.30 -3.65 -26.52
N GLY A 222 11.17 -4.63 -26.75
CA GLY A 222 12.43 -4.77 -26.02
C GLY A 222 13.34 -3.56 -26.19
N LYS A 223 13.50 -3.06 -27.42
CA LYS A 223 14.29 -1.86 -27.72
C LYS A 223 13.72 -0.61 -27.06
N ASP A 224 12.40 -0.41 -27.17
CA ASP A 224 11.71 0.74 -26.58
C ASP A 224 11.82 0.76 -25.06
N ILE A 225 11.65 -0.40 -24.40
CA ILE A 225 11.83 -0.53 -22.95
C ILE A 225 13.28 -0.24 -22.56
N ALA A 226 14.27 -0.81 -23.28
CA ALA A 226 15.67 -0.63 -22.98
C ALA A 226 16.10 0.84 -23.13
N GLU A 227 15.63 1.53 -24.18
CA GLU A 227 15.87 2.95 -24.41
C GLU A 227 15.37 3.80 -23.23
N ILE A 228 14.12 3.57 -22.80
CA ILE A 228 13.49 4.34 -21.71
C ILE A 228 14.17 4.04 -20.37
N LEU A 229 14.41 2.77 -20.04
CA LEU A 229 15.08 2.41 -18.79
C LEU A 229 16.52 2.94 -18.74
N GLY A 230 17.23 2.97 -19.88
CA GLY A 230 18.55 3.59 -19.99
C GLY A 230 18.53 5.10 -19.73
N LYS A 231 17.51 5.82 -20.22
CA LYS A 231 17.30 7.24 -19.89
C LYS A 231 17.06 7.42 -18.40
N HIS A 232 16.22 6.58 -17.79
CA HIS A 232 15.93 6.66 -16.34
C HIS A 232 17.17 6.38 -15.48
N GLU A 233 18.04 5.45 -15.91
CA GLU A 233 19.30 5.14 -15.23
C GLU A 233 20.29 6.31 -15.28
N GLY A 234 20.30 7.08 -16.39
CA GLY A 234 21.08 8.30 -16.52
C GLY A 234 20.57 9.49 -15.68
N GLN A 235 19.29 9.48 -15.29
CA GLN A 235 18.67 10.57 -14.52
C GLN A 235 18.99 10.48 -13.01
N GLU A 236 19.21 9.27 -12.49
CA GLU A 236 19.45 9.05 -11.06
C GLU A 236 20.28 7.80 -10.80
N ARG A 237 21.28 7.91 -9.93
CA ARG A 237 22.09 6.78 -9.48
C ARG A 237 21.33 5.98 -8.41
N ARG A 238 20.89 4.78 -8.77
CA ARG A 238 20.12 3.89 -7.89
C ARG A 238 20.94 2.67 -7.48
N GLU A 239 20.63 2.09 -6.32
CA GLU A 239 21.22 0.82 -5.87
C GLU A 239 20.78 -0.34 -6.78
N LYS A 240 19.55 -0.26 -7.30
CA LYS A 240 18.99 -1.22 -8.27
C LYS A 240 18.62 -0.48 -9.56
N SER A 241 18.94 -1.09 -10.70
CA SER A 241 18.60 -0.53 -12.00
C SER A 241 17.07 -0.33 -12.14
N PRO A 242 16.62 0.70 -12.86
CA PRO A 242 15.21 0.89 -13.22
C PRO A 242 14.57 -0.37 -13.82
N GLN A 243 13.31 -0.62 -13.47
CA GLN A 243 12.53 -1.78 -13.88
C GLN A 243 11.23 -1.37 -14.58
N ALA A 244 10.68 -2.28 -15.38
CA ALA A 244 9.44 -2.09 -16.12
C ALA A 244 8.35 -3.10 -15.73
N MET A 245 7.10 -2.65 -15.76
CA MET A 245 5.93 -3.51 -15.65
C MET A 245 5.05 -3.40 -16.90
N ILE A 246 4.62 -4.53 -17.44
CA ILE A 246 3.82 -4.60 -18.66
C ILE A 246 2.44 -5.18 -18.33
N LEU A 247 1.37 -4.47 -18.66
CA LEU A 247 -0.01 -4.94 -18.50
C LEU A 247 -0.54 -5.52 -19.81
N VAL A 248 -0.94 -6.79 -19.78
CA VAL A 248 -1.54 -7.51 -20.91
C VAL A 248 -3.00 -7.93 -20.62
N GLY A 249 -3.68 -8.40 -21.66
CA GLY A 249 -5.08 -8.81 -21.64
C GLY A 249 -5.36 -10.03 -20.77
N ASP A 250 -4.55 -11.07 -20.95
CA ASP A 250 -4.75 -12.40 -20.37
C ASP A 250 -3.44 -13.09 -19.94
N THR A 251 -3.55 -14.27 -19.32
CA THR A 251 -2.42 -15.04 -18.79
C THR A 251 -1.56 -15.70 -19.86
N TYR A 252 -2.11 -15.99 -21.05
CA TYR A 252 -1.33 -16.55 -22.17
C TYR A 252 -0.44 -15.48 -22.77
N GLN A 253 -1.00 -14.30 -23.05
CA GLN A 253 -0.25 -13.12 -23.47
C GLN A 253 0.87 -12.78 -22.49
N ALA A 254 0.63 -12.93 -21.18
CA ALA A 254 1.65 -12.64 -20.17
C ALA A 254 2.88 -13.55 -20.32
N LYS A 255 2.66 -14.83 -20.61
CA LYS A 255 3.73 -15.80 -20.86
C LYS A 255 4.40 -15.54 -22.19
N ASP A 256 3.63 -15.35 -23.26
CA ASP A 256 4.16 -15.15 -24.61
C ASP A 256 5.04 -13.90 -24.70
N VAL A 257 4.57 -12.78 -24.15
CA VAL A 257 5.34 -11.53 -24.12
C VAL A 257 6.59 -11.68 -23.24
N ALA A 258 6.48 -12.30 -22.06
CA ALA A 258 7.65 -12.51 -21.19
C ALA A 258 8.71 -13.42 -21.83
N ASN A 259 8.28 -14.51 -22.47
CA ASN A 259 9.18 -15.42 -23.18
C ASN A 259 9.81 -14.74 -24.41
N GLY A 260 9.02 -13.95 -25.14
CA GLY A 260 9.45 -13.19 -26.31
C GLY A 260 10.48 -12.10 -26.00
N LEU A 261 10.39 -11.48 -24.82
CA LEU A 261 11.38 -10.53 -24.31
C LEU A 261 12.64 -11.20 -23.74
N GLY A 262 12.67 -12.53 -23.67
CA GLY A 262 13.83 -13.31 -23.28
C GLY A 262 14.16 -13.26 -21.78
N GLU A 263 15.42 -13.52 -21.45
CA GLU A 263 15.85 -13.78 -20.07
C GLU A 263 15.71 -12.58 -19.12
N CYS A 264 15.61 -11.36 -19.64
CA CYS A 264 15.44 -10.16 -18.82
C CYS A 264 14.01 -10.00 -18.26
N ALA A 265 13.05 -10.76 -18.80
CA ALA A 265 11.65 -10.68 -18.46
C ALA A 265 11.15 -11.90 -17.67
N THR A 266 10.04 -11.69 -16.96
CA THR A 266 9.27 -12.72 -16.27
C THR A 266 7.78 -12.36 -16.30
N TYR A 267 6.93 -13.30 -15.93
CA TYR A 267 5.48 -13.09 -15.81
C TYR A 267 5.00 -13.32 -14.39
N ILE A 268 4.00 -12.56 -13.95
CA ILE A 268 3.40 -12.68 -12.61
C ILE A 268 1.90 -12.92 -12.81
N ILE A 269 1.52 -14.20 -12.85
CA ILE A 269 0.14 -14.68 -13.02
C ILE A 269 -0.22 -15.62 -11.87
N ALA A 270 -1.49 -16.01 -11.75
CA ALA A 270 -1.93 -16.94 -10.71
C ALA A 270 -1.52 -18.40 -11.01
N ASP A 271 -0.22 -18.71 -10.87
CA ASP A 271 0.32 -20.06 -11.02
C ASP A 271 1.30 -20.43 -9.89
N LYS A 272 1.87 -21.64 -9.97
CA LYS A 272 2.83 -22.16 -8.98
C LYS A 272 4.14 -21.36 -8.93
N ASN A 273 4.51 -20.68 -10.02
CA ASN A 273 5.77 -19.96 -10.15
C ASN A 273 5.65 -18.47 -9.74
N ARG A 274 4.43 -17.97 -9.57
CA ARG A 274 4.13 -16.57 -9.24
C ARG A 274 5.03 -15.97 -8.17
N ASP A 275 5.13 -16.62 -7.01
CA ASP A 275 5.86 -16.05 -5.85
C ASP A 275 7.37 -16.07 -6.08
N LYS A 276 7.89 -17.04 -6.85
CA LYS A 276 9.28 -17.07 -7.30
C LYS A 276 9.55 -15.93 -8.28
N ASN A 277 8.74 -15.81 -9.32
CA ASN A 277 8.88 -14.76 -10.35
C ASN A 277 8.79 -13.36 -9.75
N LEU A 278 7.87 -13.15 -8.81
CA LEU A 278 7.75 -11.90 -8.07
C LEU A 278 9.00 -11.59 -7.22
N LYS A 279 9.59 -12.60 -6.58
CA LYS A 279 10.85 -12.44 -5.83
C LYS A 279 12.01 -12.09 -6.75
N ASP A 280 12.15 -12.78 -7.88
CA ASP A 280 13.21 -12.53 -8.85
C ASP A 280 13.12 -11.11 -9.44
N PHE A 281 11.90 -10.66 -9.75
CA PHE A 281 11.65 -9.28 -10.15
C PHE A 281 11.98 -8.29 -9.01
N THR A 282 11.51 -8.52 -7.79
CA THR A 282 11.76 -7.61 -6.64
C THR A 282 13.26 -7.49 -6.28
N LYS A 283 14.02 -8.55 -6.51
CA LYS A 283 15.48 -8.57 -6.31
C LYS A 283 16.26 -7.89 -7.46
N GLY A 284 15.61 -7.59 -8.58
CA GLY A 284 16.27 -7.03 -9.76
C GLY A 284 16.91 -8.08 -10.67
N VAL A 285 16.72 -9.37 -10.41
CA VAL A 285 17.19 -10.47 -11.28
C VAL A 285 16.48 -10.40 -12.64
N LYS A 286 15.18 -10.07 -12.60
CA LYS A 286 14.37 -9.79 -13.79
C LYS A 286 14.10 -8.29 -13.82
N LYS A 287 14.37 -7.64 -14.95
CA LYS A 287 14.14 -6.19 -15.12
C LYS A 287 12.72 -5.88 -15.56
N ILE A 288 12.05 -6.85 -16.19
CA ILE A 288 10.71 -6.68 -16.75
C ILE A 288 9.75 -7.69 -16.13
N ALA A 289 8.60 -7.22 -15.65
CA ALA A 289 7.51 -8.08 -15.21
C ALA A 289 6.26 -7.88 -16.06
N VAL A 290 5.75 -8.96 -16.65
CA VAL A 290 4.51 -8.98 -17.43
C VAL A 290 3.37 -9.49 -16.56
N VAL A 291 2.26 -8.77 -16.52
CA VAL A 291 1.15 -9.02 -15.60
C VAL A 291 -0.17 -9.03 -16.34
N CYS A 292 -1.06 -9.92 -15.94
CA CYS A 292 -2.45 -9.96 -16.40
C CYS A 292 -3.34 -9.47 -15.25
N GLY A 293 -3.84 -8.23 -15.38
CA GLY A 293 -4.63 -7.55 -14.33
C GLY A 293 -3.76 -6.89 -13.26
N MET A 294 -4.34 -6.68 -12.07
CA MET A 294 -3.62 -6.04 -10.96
C MET A 294 -2.55 -6.99 -10.40
N CYS A 295 -1.28 -6.60 -10.49
CA CYS A 295 -0.27 -7.14 -9.59
C CYS A 295 -0.74 -6.90 -8.16
N ARG A 296 -0.83 -7.96 -7.33
CA ARG A 296 -1.35 -8.00 -5.95
C ARG A 296 -1.51 -6.59 -5.35
N GLU A 297 -2.74 -6.24 -4.97
CA GLU A 297 -2.99 -5.02 -4.20
C GLU A 297 -1.91 -4.92 -3.10
N GLY A 298 -1.23 -3.77 -3.04
CA GLY A 298 -0.15 -3.50 -2.09
C GLY A 298 1.28 -3.88 -2.48
N TYR A 299 1.52 -4.59 -3.59
CA TYR A 299 2.89 -4.82 -4.07
C TYR A 299 3.61 -3.48 -4.33
N ASP A 300 4.70 -3.22 -3.61
CA ASP A 300 5.46 -1.97 -3.69
C ASP A 300 6.87 -2.24 -4.18
N ASN A 301 7.25 -1.63 -5.31
CA ASN A 301 8.61 -1.68 -5.84
C ASN A 301 8.96 -0.30 -6.42
N SER A 302 9.72 0.50 -5.67
CA SER A 302 10.15 1.85 -6.07
C SER A 302 11.10 1.87 -7.26
N ASN A 303 11.64 0.72 -7.67
CA ASN A 303 12.49 0.62 -8.87
C ASN A 303 11.66 0.54 -10.15
N VAL A 304 10.35 0.32 -10.07
CA VAL A 304 9.47 0.44 -11.22
C VAL A 304 9.37 1.90 -11.59
N THR A 305 9.85 2.23 -12.79
CA THR A 305 9.87 3.61 -13.33
C THR A 305 9.17 3.67 -14.69
N LEU A 306 8.90 2.51 -15.29
CA LEU A 306 8.20 2.36 -16.56
C LEU A 306 7.02 1.41 -16.39
N VAL A 307 5.86 1.84 -16.84
CA VAL A 307 4.71 0.95 -17.06
C VAL A 307 4.34 0.93 -18.54
N VAL A 308 4.01 -0.24 -19.05
CA VAL A 308 3.65 -0.44 -20.46
C VAL A 308 2.23 -1.02 -20.54
N PHE A 309 1.38 -0.40 -21.34
CA PHE A 309 0.04 -0.90 -21.63
C PHE A 309 0.01 -1.59 -22.99
N LEU A 310 -0.16 -2.92 -22.97
CA LEU A 310 -0.32 -3.81 -24.12
C LEU A 310 -1.74 -4.37 -24.21
N ARG A 311 -2.71 -3.54 -23.81
CA ARG A 311 -4.14 -3.81 -23.90
C ARG A 311 -4.91 -2.50 -23.91
N LYS A 312 -6.12 -2.55 -24.48
CA LYS A 312 -7.11 -1.48 -24.28
C LYS A 312 -7.63 -1.54 -22.85
N CYS A 313 -7.28 -0.57 -22.01
CA CYS A 313 -7.86 -0.41 -20.68
C CYS A 313 -9.20 0.35 -20.80
N GLN A 314 -10.26 -0.21 -20.22
CA GLN A 314 -11.59 0.43 -20.17
C GLN A 314 -11.89 1.02 -18.78
N SER A 315 -11.20 0.56 -17.74
CA SER A 315 -11.42 0.99 -16.37
C SER A 315 -10.43 2.09 -16.00
N SER A 316 -10.94 3.28 -15.68
CA SER A 316 -10.11 4.40 -15.20
C SER A 316 -9.40 4.06 -13.90
N VAL A 317 -10.05 3.31 -13.00
CA VAL A 317 -9.45 2.83 -11.75
C VAL A 317 -8.24 1.92 -12.04
N LEU A 318 -8.38 0.94 -12.95
CA LEU A 318 -7.27 0.04 -13.29
C LEU A 318 -6.11 0.80 -13.92
N PHE A 319 -6.41 1.75 -14.83
CA PHE A 319 -5.41 2.59 -15.47
C PHE A 319 -4.63 3.42 -14.44
N GLU A 320 -5.33 4.09 -13.54
CA GLU A 320 -4.72 4.91 -12.50
C GLU A 320 -3.89 4.11 -11.50
N GLN A 321 -4.41 2.96 -11.07
CA GLN A 321 -3.71 2.07 -10.14
C GLN A 321 -2.45 1.46 -10.76
N PHE A 322 -2.48 1.17 -12.07
CA PHE A 322 -1.32 0.63 -12.78
C PHE A 322 -0.27 1.72 -13.01
N CYS A 323 -0.67 2.91 -13.46
CA CYS A 323 0.21 4.09 -13.50
C CYS A 323 0.82 4.36 -12.13
N GLY A 324 0.04 4.24 -11.05
CA GLY A 324 0.47 4.37 -9.66
C GLY A 324 1.62 3.46 -9.20
N ARG A 325 2.02 2.48 -10.02
CA ARG A 325 3.18 1.62 -9.76
C ARG A 325 4.51 2.23 -10.17
N CYS A 326 4.53 3.09 -11.19
CA CYS A 326 5.77 3.75 -11.65
C CYS A 326 6.02 5.12 -10.99
N ILE A 327 5.05 5.68 -10.29
CA ILE A 327 5.15 7.06 -9.77
C ILE A 327 5.72 7.15 -8.35
N ARG A 328 6.18 6.03 -7.78
CA ARG A 328 6.65 6.01 -6.39
C ARG A 328 8.10 6.46 -6.31
N MET A 329 8.35 7.45 -5.45
CA MET A 329 9.71 7.91 -5.15
C MET A 329 10.47 6.89 -4.28
N HIS A 330 11.78 6.84 -4.45
CA HIS A 330 12.65 5.97 -3.65
C HIS A 330 12.72 6.44 -2.18
N ARG A 331 12.32 5.59 -1.22
CA ARG A 331 12.19 5.93 0.22
C ARG A 331 13.52 6.17 0.96
N GLY A 332 14.65 6.10 0.27
CA GLY A 332 15.99 6.17 0.86
C GLY A 332 16.50 7.58 1.15
N LEU A 333 15.78 8.63 0.76
CA LEU A 333 16.30 9.99 0.78
C LEU A 333 15.28 10.97 1.35
N ILE A 334 15.09 10.88 2.66
CA ILE A 334 14.40 11.88 3.46
C ILE A 334 15.38 13.06 3.60
N GLY A 335 15.04 14.21 3.02
CA GLY A 335 15.68 15.49 3.35
C GLY A 335 16.41 16.23 2.23
N LYS A 336 16.65 15.63 1.05
CA LYS A 336 17.15 16.36 -0.14
C LYS A 336 16.64 15.69 -1.41
N ASN A 337 15.76 16.36 -2.17
CA ASN A 337 15.20 15.91 -3.45
C ASN A 337 16.23 15.19 -4.37
N PRO A 338 16.13 13.86 -4.55
CA PRO A 338 17.07 13.13 -5.42
C PRO A 338 16.43 12.32 -6.54
N ASP A 339 15.14 11.98 -6.45
CA ASP A 339 14.43 11.23 -7.49
C ASP A 339 14.03 12.19 -8.60
N LYS A 340 15.00 12.48 -9.47
CA LYS A 340 14.84 13.31 -10.67
C LYS A 340 14.28 12.51 -11.85
N THR A 341 14.05 11.22 -11.66
CA THR A 341 13.52 10.38 -12.74
C THR A 341 12.12 10.86 -13.10
N VAL A 342 11.81 10.96 -14.38
CA VAL A 342 10.43 11.13 -14.85
C VAL A 342 9.91 9.74 -15.16
N ALA A 343 8.84 9.31 -14.50
CA ALA A 343 8.25 8.00 -14.79
C ALA A 343 7.59 8.02 -16.16
N THR A 344 7.71 6.92 -16.89
CA THR A 344 7.16 6.83 -18.24
C THR A 344 6.01 5.84 -18.28
N VAL A 345 4.89 6.27 -18.87
CA VAL A 345 3.79 5.41 -19.27
C VAL A 345 3.88 5.19 -20.77
N LEU A 346 4.22 3.97 -21.20
CA LEU A 346 4.34 3.60 -22.61
C LEU A 346 3.09 2.87 -23.09
N SER A 347 2.62 3.20 -24.29
CA SER A 347 1.66 2.38 -25.03
C SER A 347 1.90 2.49 -26.53
N TYR A 348 1.12 1.73 -27.30
CA TYR A 348 1.13 1.78 -28.76
C TYR A 348 -0.21 2.24 -29.30
N LYS A 349 -0.19 2.94 -30.44
CA LYS A 349 -1.37 3.62 -31.02
C LYS A 349 -2.63 2.73 -31.10
N HIS A 350 -2.46 1.46 -31.47
CA HIS A 350 -3.59 0.53 -31.62
C HIS A 350 -4.26 0.12 -30.29
N PHE A 351 -3.63 0.38 -29.14
CA PHE A 351 -4.25 0.19 -27.82
C PHE A 351 -5.09 1.39 -27.34
N GLU A 352 -5.04 2.53 -28.05
CA GLU A 352 -5.86 3.73 -27.80
C GLU A 352 -5.78 4.27 -26.36
N GLN A 353 -4.61 4.21 -25.71
CA GLN A 353 -4.47 4.64 -24.32
C GLN A 353 -4.32 6.16 -24.14
N SER A 354 -4.05 6.91 -25.21
CA SER A 354 -4.05 8.38 -25.19
C SER A 354 -5.31 9.00 -24.56
N LYS A 355 -6.48 8.41 -24.81
CA LYS A 355 -7.76 8.88 -24.25
C LYS A 355 -7.80 8.73 -22.71
N MET A 356 -7.29 7.60 -22.21
CA MET A 356 -7.25 7.32 -20.77
C MET A 356 -6.24 8.23 -20.07
N TRP A 357 -5.12 8.52 -20.72
CA TRP A 357 -4.12 9.46 -20.25
C TRP A 357 -4.70 10.89 -20.14
N ALA A 358 -5.31 11.40 -21.21
CA ALA A 358 -5.92 12.74 -21.21
C ALA A 358 -7.00 12.89 -20.12
N ALA A 359 -7.83 11.85 -19.92
CA ALA A 359 -8.83 11.84 -18.85
C ALA A 359 -8.21 11.87 -17.45
N ARG A 360 -7.04 11.24 -17.27
CA ARG A 360 -6.28 11.26 -16.01
C ARG A 360 -5.71 12.64 -15.72
N GLU A 361 -5.12 13.31 -16.72
CA GLU A 361 -4.57 14.66 -16.56
C GLU A 361 -5.66 15.67 -16.21
N LYS A 362 -6.79 15.62 -16.91
CA LYS A 362 -7.93 16.50 -16.63
C LYS A 362 -8.44 16.38 -15.20
N ARG A 363 -8.53 15.15 -14.66
CA ARG A 363 -8.92 14.92 -13.26
C ARG A 363 -7.91 15.49 -12.26
N ALA A 364 -6.62 15.44 -12.59
CA ALA A 364 -5.57 15.99 -11.74
C ALA A 364 -5.55 17.53 -11.72
N GLU A 365 -6.10 18.17 -12.77
CA GLU A 365 -6.31 19.63 -12.85
C GLU A 365 -7.60 20.07 -12.14
N GLU A 366 -8.65 19.22 -12.13
CA GLU A 366 -9.94 19.49 -11.48
C GLU A 366 -9.95 19.26 -9.95
N ASP A 367 -8.93 18.60 -9.38
CA ASP A 367 -8.77 18.48 -7.93
C ASP A 367 -8.56 19.89 -7.33
N PRO A 368 -9.34 20.30 -6.31
CA PRO A 368 -9.29 21.66 -5.78
C PRO A 368 -7.87 21.99 -5.29
N VAL A 369 -7.30 23.05 -5.86
CA VAL A 369 -6.16 23.73 -5.26
C VAL A 369 -6.66 24.23 -3.91
N GLU A 370 -5.98 23.86 -2.82
CA GLU A 370 -6.28 24.39 -1.49
C GLU A 370 -6.36 25.92 -1.64
N GLU A 371 -7.53 26.50 -1.35
CA GLU A 371 -7.68 27.94 -1.25
C GLU A 371 -6.64 28.37 -0.21
N GLU A 372 -5.64 29.14 -0.64
CA GLU A 372 -4.71 29.78 0.27
C GLU A 372 -5.58 30.54 1.28
N GLU A 373 -5.50 30.16 2.56
CA GLU A 373 -6.04 30.97 3.63
C GLU A 373 -5.36 32.34 3.50
N ASN A 374 -6.06 33.31 2.91
CA ASN A 374 -5.64 34.69 2.93
C ASN A 374 -5.50 35.08 4.40
N GLU A 375 -4.25 35.17 4.86
CA GLU A 375 -3.89 35.97 6.02
C GLU A 375 -4.09 37.45 5.65
N ASP A 376 -5.34 37.87 5.56
CA ASP A 376 -5.69 39.29 5.68
C ASP A 376 -5.96 39.55 7.16
N GLY A 377 -4.86 39.67 7.90
CA GLY A 377 -4.83 40.47 9.11
C GLY A 377 -4.56 41.92 8.73
N GLU A 378 -5.60 42.74 8.74
CA GLU A 378 -5.70 44.01 9.49
C GLU A 378 -7.11 44.63 9.36
#